data_AF-A0A7S3AUR1-F1
#
_entry.id   AF-A0A7S3AUR1-F1
#
_cell.length_a   1.000
_cell.length_b   1.000
_cell.length_c   1.000
_cell.angle_alpha   90.00
_cell.angle_beta   90.00
_cell.angle_gamma   90.00
#
_symmetry.space_group_name_H-M   'P 1'
#
loop_
_entity.id
_entity.type
_entity.pdbx_description
1 polymer ?
#
loop_
_entity_poly.entity_id
_entity_poly.type
_entity_poly.pdbx_seq_one_letter_code
_entity_poly.pdbx_strand_id
1 'polypeptide(L)'
;PGVRAEWQSEKKSLRSFAQRLKGKQGRFRGNLSGKRVDFSGRTVISPDPNLLIDEVCVPIHMAKVLTYPQRVFAHNLSELRKLVINGPDVWPGANYVEVCNGMGSGGDAAKRSLRYGDRR
;
A
#
# COMPACT_ATOMS: atom_id res chain seq x y z
N PRO A 1 25.97 18.87 -27.06
CA PRO A 1 27.02 19.89 -26.77
C PRO A 1 27.59 19.73 -25.34
N GLY A 2 28.89 19.41 -25.22
CA GLY A 2 29.67 19.98 -24.11
C GLY A 2 30.46 19.11 -23.13
N VAL A 3 30.87 17.86 -23.42
CA VAL A 3 31.90 17.20 -22.58
C VAL A 3 32.87 16.38 -23.44
N ARG A 4 34.18 16.52 -23.21
CA ARG A 4 35.24 15.78 -23.92
C ARG A 4 35.09 14.27 -23.68
N ALA A 5 35.20 13.48 -24.75
CA ALA A 5 35.00 12.03 -24.73
C ALA A 5 35.98 11.28 -23.80
N GLU A 6 37.13 11.88 -23.48
CA GLU A 6 38.22 11.31 -22.67
C GLU A 6 37.86 11.04 -21.19
N TRP A 7 36.87 11.73 -20.63
CA TRP A 7 36.43 11.54 -19.23
C TRP A 7 35.25 10.57 -19.09
N GLN A 8 34.84 9.94 -20.19
CA GLN A 8 33.76 8.97 -20.17
C GLN A 8 34.34 7.58 -19.92
N SER A 9 34.44 7.16 -18.66
CA SER A 9 34.70 5.74 -18.37
C SER A 9 33.60 4.91 -19.02
N GLU A 10 33.99 3.91 -19.80
CA GLU A 10 33.12 3.19 -20.69
C GLU A 10 31.80 2.71 -20.04
N LYS A 11 30.71 3.01 -20.74
CA LYS A 11 29.37 2.37 -20.75
C LYS A 11 28.19 3.02 -20.02
N LYS A 12 28.33 4.08 -19.21
CA LYS A 12 27.14 4.88 -18.80
C LYS A 12 27.42 6.39 -18.73
N SER A 13 26.75 7.15 -19.59
CA SER A 13 26.68 8.60 -19.51
C SER A 13 26.20 9.04 -18.11
N LEU A 14 27.00 9.85 -17.43
CA LEU A 14 26.65 10.42 -16.13
C LEU A 14 25.47 11.38 -16.29
N ARG A 15 24.34 11.06 -15.66
CA ARG A 15 23.13 11.90 -15.73
C ARG A 15 23.30 13.16 -14.88
N SER A 16 23.30 14.32 -15.53
CA SER A 16 23.34 15.63 -14.88
C SER A 16 22.10 15.87 -14.00
N PHE A 17 22.20 16.81 -13.06
CA PHE A 17 21.09 17.19 -12.18
C PHE A 17 19.85 17.63 -12.98
N ALA A 18 20.04 18.47 -14.00
CA ALA A 18 18.96 18.90 -14.89
C ALA A 18 18.29 17.72 -15.62
N GLN A 19 19.06 16.71 -16.05
CA GLN A 19 18.54 15.50 -16.69
C GLN A 19 17.77 14.60 -15.72
N ARG A 20 18.10 14.64 -14.42
CA ARG A 20 17.34 13.93 -13.37
C ARG A 20 16.00 14.61 -13.09
N LEU A 21 15.93 15.93 -13.21
CA LEU A 21 14.69 16.68 -12.98
C LEU A 21 13.75 16.66 -14.19
N LYS A 22 14.29 16.94 -15.39
CA LYS A 22 13.54 17.10 -16.64
C LYS A 22 13.30 15.76 -17.35
N GLY A 23 12.24 15.71 -18.17
CA GLY A 23 11.97 14.62 -19.11
C GLY A 23 10.96 13.59 -18.61
N LYS A 24 10.66 12.59 -19.45
CA LYS A 24 9.64 11.56 -19.16
C LYS A 24 9.95 10.73 -17.92
N GLN A 25 11.22 10.39 -17.75
CA GLN A 25 11.74 9.62 -16.62
C GLN A 25 12.39 10.52 -15.55
N GLY A 26 12.21 11.85 -15.67
CA GLY A 26 12.70 12.81 -14.68
C GLY A 26 11.80 12.86 -13.46
N ARG A 27 12.31 13.41 -12.34
CA ARG A 27 11.60 13.41 -11.05
C ARG A 27 10.28 14.17 -11.07
N PHE A 28 10.17 15.27 -11.82
CA PHE A 28 8.91 16.01 -11.88
C PHE A 28 7.79 15.14 -12.45
N ARG A 29 8.01 14.44 -13.57
CA ARG A 29 6.95 13.65 -14.20
C ARG A 29 6.82 12.24 -13.65
N GLY A 30 7.95 11.59 -13.33
CA GLY A 30 7.99 10.18 -12.92
C GLY A 30 7.79 9.93 -11.42
N ASN A 31 7.90 10.97 -10.58
CA ASN A 31 7.74 10.83 -9.13
C ASN A 31 6.70 11.81 -8.54
N LEU A 32 6.62 13.04 -9.05
CA LEU A 32 5.71 14.05 -8.50
C LEU A 32 4.35 14.05 -9.21
N SER A 33 4.31 14.09 -10.55
CA SER A 33 3.04 14.04 -11.31
C SER A 33 2.37 12.67 -11.30
N GLY A 34 3.15 11.59 -11.19
CA GLY A 34 2.63 10.23 -11.08
C GLY A 34 3.55 9.40 -10.18
N LYS A 35 2.99 8.82 -9.12
CA LYS A 35 3.70 7.94 -8.18
C LYS A 35 3.00 6.60 -8.08
N ARG A 36 3.74 5.58 -7.66
CA ARG A 36 3.14 4.32 -7.22
C ARG A 36 2.43 4.54 -5.89
N VAL A 37 1.32 3.83 -5.70
CA VAL A 37 0.46 3.93 -4.52
C VAL A 37 0.28 2.57 -3.89
N ASP A 38 0.24 2.54 -2.57
CA ASP A 38 -0.11 1.36 -1.79
C ASP A 38 -1.65 1.19 -1.75
N PHE A 39 -2.10 0.03 -1.24
CA PHE A 39 -3.53 -0.31 -1.14
C PHE A 39 -4.30 -0.26 -2.48
N SER A 40 -3.66 -0.73 -3.55
CA SER A 40 -4.28 -0.85 -4.87
C SER A 40 -4.20 -2.30 -5.38
N GLY A 41 -5.22 -2.73 -6.12
CA GLY A 41 -5.30 -4.06 -6.73
C GLY A 41 -5.67 -3.96 -8.21
N ARG A 42 -5.22 -4.93 -9.02
CA ARG A 42 -5.57 -5.04 -10.44
C ARG A 42 -5.87 -6.49 -10.78
N THR A 43 -6.95 -6.74 -11.50
CA THR A 43 -7.37 -8.06 -11.95
C THR A 43 -8.02 -7.97 -13.34
N VAL A 44 -8.19 -9.12 -14.00
CA VAL A 44 -8.97 -9.24 -15.24
C VAL A 44 -10.45 -9.10 -14.91
N ILE A 45 -11.20 -8.43 -15.80
CA ILE A 45 -12.65 -8.24 -15.68
C ILE A 45 -13.41 -9.40 -16.31
N SER A 46 -14.59 -9.70 -15.79
CA SER A 46 -15.54 -10.67 -16.36
C SER A 46 -16.97 -10.13 -16.23
N PRO A 47 -17.85 -10.34 -17.22
CA PRO A 47 -19.21 -9.85 -17.15
C PRO A 47 -20.03 -10.67 -16.15
N ASP A 48 -20.80 -10.01 -15.27
CA ASP A 48 -21.76 -10.65 -14.35
C ASP A 48 -23.06 -9.80 -14.31
N PRO A 49 -24.20 -10.34 -14.80
CA PRO A 49 -25.46 -9.61 -14.88
C PRO A 49 -26.22 -9.52 -13.55
N ASN A 50 -25.78 -10.21 -12.50
CA ASN A 50 -26.48 -10.22 -11.20
C ASN A 50 -26.08 -9.07 -10.29
N LEU A 51 -25.01 -8.33 -10.64
CA LEU A 51 -24.52 -7.19 -9.87
C LEU A 51 -25.29 -5.91 -10.22
N LEU A 52 -25.46 -5.05 -9.22
CA LEU A 52 -25.97 -3.70 -9.43
C LEU A 52 -24.93 -2.81 -10.12
N ILE A 53 -25.38 -1.68 -10.67
CA ILE A 53 -24.53 -0.73 -11.43
C ILE A 53 -23.42 -0.13 -10.56
N ASP A 54 -23.65 -0.02 -9.24
CA ASP A 54 -22.73 0.52 -8.25
C ASP A 54 -21.86 -0.54 -7.55
N GLU A 55 -22.04 -1.82 -7.89
CA GLU A 55 -21.33 -2.93 -7.28
C GLU A 55 -20.16 -3.42 -8.15
N VAL A 56 -19.13 -3.97 -7.47
CA VAL A 56 -18.00 -4.61 -8.13
C VAL A 56 -17.59 -5.87 -7.38
N CYS A 57 -17.43 -6.97 -8.11
CA CYS A 57 -16.94 -8.23 -7.56
C CYS A 57 -15.43 -8.15 -7.26
N VAL A 58 -15.06 -8.36 -6.00
CA VAL A 58 -13.67 -8.40 -5.53
C VAL A 58 -13.29 -9.85 -5.16
N PRO A 59 -12.27 -10.45 -5.80
CA PRO A 59 -11.76 -11.75 -5.41
C PRO A 59 -11.36 -11.85 -3.93
N ILE A 60 -11.69 -12.97 -3.28
CA ILE A 60 -11.40 -13.22 -1.85
C ILE A 60 -9.90 -13.07 -1.54
N HIS A 61 -9.02 -13.54 -2.44
CA HIS A 61 -7.57 -13.40 -2.26
C HIS A 61 -7.15 -11.94 -2.13
N MET A 62 -7.76 -11.04 -2.91
CA MET A 62 -7.46 -9.60 -2.86
C MET A 62 -8.07 -8.94 -1.62
N ALA A 63 -9.28 -9.34 -1.22
CA ALA A 63 -9.93 -8.85 -0.01
C ALA A 63 -9.13 -9.16 1.27
N LYS A 64 -8.42 -10.30 1.33
CA LYS A 64 -7.55 -10.64 2.46
C LYS A 64 -6.29 -9.77 2.55
N VAL A 65 -5.79 -9.27 1.42
CA VAL A 65 -4.56 -8.48 1.34
C VAL A 65 -4.83 -6.99 1.56
N LEU A 66 -5.89 -6.46 0.96
CA LEU A 66 -6.25 -5.05 1.06
C LEU A 66 -6.92 -4.77 2.41
N THR A 67 -6.25 -4.00 3.26
CA THR A 67 -6.74 -3.66 4.60
C THR A 67 -7.17 -2.21 4.69
N TYR A 68 -8.20 -1.94 5.49
CA TYR A 68 -8.61 -0.60 5.87
C TYR A 68 -8.44 -0.38 7.38
N PRO A 69 -7.77 0.69 7.85
CA PRO A 69 -7.63 0.97 9.27
C PRO A 69 -8.95 1.52 9.84
N GLN A 70 -9.66 0.70 10.61
CA GLN A 70 -10.86 1.13 11.32
C GLN A 70 -10.54 1.43 12.79
N ARG A 71 -10.94 2.61 13.27
CA ARG A 71 -10.81 2.97 14.69
C ARG A 71 -11.82 2.19 15.54
N VAL A 72 -11.36 1.74 16.69
CA VAL A 72 -12.20 1.02 17.66
C VAL A 72 -13.06 2.03 18.42
N PHE A 73 -14.36 1.78 18.43
CA PHE A 73 -15.39 2.51 19.16
C PHE A 73 -16.24 1.50 19.96
N ALA A 74 -17.05 1.98 20.91
CA ALA A 74 -17.91 1.09 21.71
C ALA A 74 -18.89 0.27 20.86
N HIS A 75 -19.42 0.84 19.77
CA HIS A 75 -20.43 0.19 18.93
C HIS A 75 -19.85 -0.90 18.01
N ASN A 76 -18.60 -0.75 17.52
CA ASN A 76 -17.98 -1.69 16.59
C ASN A 76 -17.03 -2.70 17.29
N LEU A 77 -16.85 -2.58 18.61
CA LEU A 77 -15.91 -3.39 19.37
C LEU A 77 -16.16 -4.89 19.24
N SER A 78 -17.44 -5.30 19.27
CA SER A 78 -17.83 -6.71 19.19
C SER A 78 -17.48 -7.31 17.83
N GLU A 79 -17.71 -6.57 16.74
CA GLU A 79 -17.42 -6.98 15.37
C GLU A 79 -15.92 -7.02 15.11
N LEU A 80 -15.18 -5.96 15.46
CA LEU A 80 -13.73 -5.90 15.30
C LEU A 80 -13.02 -7.00 16.07
N ARG A 81 -13.50 -7.32 17.28
CA ARG A 81 -12.96 -8.43 18.07
C ARG A 81 -13.11 -9.78 17.36
N LYS A 82 -14.24 -10.03 16.69
CA LYS A 82 -14.45 -11.24 15.88
C LYS A 82 -13.48 -11.30 14.70
N LEU A 83 -13.28 -10.19 14.00
CA LEU A 83 -12.33 -10.13 12.87
C LEU A 83 -10.89 -10.40 13.31
N VAL A 84 -10.48 -9.91 14.48
CA VAL A 84 -9.17 -10.19 15.06
C VAL A 84 -9.01 -11.68 15.42
N ILE A 85 -10.05 -12.31 15.99
CA ILE A 85 -10.03 -13.74 16.33
C ILE A 85 -9.93 -14.62 15.07
N ASN A 86 -10.63 -14.25 13.99
CA ASN A 86 -10.55 -14.97 12.72
C ASN A 86 -9.15 -14.91 12.08
N GLY A 87 -8.37 -13.88 12.41
CA GLY A 87 -7.00 -13.70 11.92
C GLY A 87 -6.91 -13.32 10.43
N PRO A 88 -5.71 -13.42 9.82
CA PRO A 88 -5.45 -12.94 8.47
C PRO A 88 -5.82 -13.94 7.35
N ASP A 89 -5.90 -15.24 7.66
CA ASP A 89 -6.05 -16.28 6.63
C ASP A 89 -7.52 -16.57 6.27
N VAL A 90 -8.48 -16.18 7.11
CA VAL A 90 -9.93 -16.39 6.90
C VAL A 90 -10.60 -15.05 6.60
N TRP A 91 -11.42 -14.99 5.54
CA TRP A 91 -12.25 -13.82 5.25
C TRP A 91 -13.67 -14.06 5.80
N PRO A 92 -14.29 -13.11 6.53
CA PRO A 92 -13.77 -11.80 6.94
C PRO A 92 -12.83 -11.86 8.15
N GLY A 93 -11.74 -11.10 8.11
CA GLY A 93 -10.67 -11.15 9.12
C GLY A 93 -9.83 -9.87 9.17
N ALA A 94 -8.80 -9.87 10.01
CA ALA A 94 -7.90 -8.73 10.21
C ALA A 94 -6.42 -9.15 10.14
N ASN A 95 -5.56 -8.22 9.69
CA ASN A 95 -4.12 -8.47 9.53
C ASN A 95 -3.26 -7.82 10.61
N TYR A 96 -3.67 -6.63 11.08
CA TYR A 96 -2.88 -5.79 11.96
C TYR A 96 -3.74 -5.21 13.07
N VAL A 97 -3.15 -5.09 14.26
CA VAL A 97 -3.70 -4.30 15.37
C VAL A 97 -2.69 -3.22 15.71
N GLU A 98 -3.13 -1.97 15.65
CA GLU A 98 -2.32 -0.81 15.96
C GLU A 98 -2.75 -0.28 17.33
N VAL A 99 -1.84 -0.34 18.30
CA VAL A 99 -2.10 0.23 19.63
C VAL A 99 -1.49 1.63 19.67
N CYS A 100 -2.35 2.63 19.80
CA CYS A 100 -1.93 4.01 20.00
C CYS A 100 -1.56 4.22 21.48
N ASN A 101 -0.31 3.96 21.84
CA ASN A 101 0.22 4.29 23.16
C ASN A 101 0.60 5.77 23.19
N GLY A 102 -0.37 6.67 23.35
CA GLY A 102 -0.12 8.08 23.64
C GLY A 102 -0.92 9.08 22.80
N MET A 103 -1.37 10.13 23.48
CA MET A 103 -2.08 11.28 22.94
C MET A 103 -1.08 12.22 22.26
N GLY A 104 -0.65 11.91 21.02
CA GLY A 104 0.27 12.79 20.28
C GLY A 104 0.64 12.22 18.91
N SER A 105 0.57 13.06 17.88
CA SER A 105 0.80 12.74 16.46
C SER A 105 2.24 12.30 16.09
N GLY A 106 3.00 11.73 17.02
CA GLY A 106 4.39 11.31 16.82
C GLY A 106 4.89 10.21 17.76
N GLY A 107 4.01 9.49 18.46
CA GLY A 107 4.39 8.28 19.21
C GLY A 107 4.30 7.04 18.33
N ASP A 108 5.33 6.22 18.31
CA ASP A 108 5.43 4.98 17.52
C ASP A 108 4.23 4.06 17.80
N ALA A 109 3.21 4.11 16.94
CA ALA A 109 2.08 3.20 16.99
C ALA A 109 2.62 1.78 16.82
N ALA A 110 2.55 0.98 17.89
CA ALA A 110 3.04 -0.38 17.88
C ALA A 110 2.10 -1.23 17.01
N LYS A 111 2.44 -1.33 15.71
CA LYS A 111 1.72 -2.16 14.75
C LYS A 111 2.09 -3.62 14.98
N ARG A 112 1.14 -4.39 15.49
CA ARG A 112 1.29 -5.83 15.72
C ARG A 112 0.63 -6.59 14.59
N SER A 113 1.38 -7.48 13.94
CA SER A 113 0.83 -8.38 12.92
C SER A 113 0.19 -9.59 13.58
N LEU A 114 -1.06 -9.87 13.23
CA LEU A 114 -1.80 -11.04 13.75
C LEU A 114 -1.24 -12.36 13.24
N ARG A 115 -0.59 -12.36 12.07
CA ARG A 115 0.06 -13.56 11.51
C ARG A 115 1.23 -14.07 12.36
N TYR A 116 1.86 -13.18 13.13
CA TYR A 116 3.08 -13.47 13.86
C TYR A 116 2.98 -13.13 15.35
N GLY A 117 1.78 -12.81 15.85
CA GLY A 117 1.54 -12.29 17.19
C GLY A 117 1.87 -13.26 18.32
N ASP A 118 1.81 -14.57 18.06
CA ASP A 118 2.07 -15.63 19.04
C ASP A 118 3.55 -16.06 19.14
N ARG A 119 4.45 -15.45 18.36
CA ARG A 119 5.90 -15.67 18.52
C ARG A 119 6.41 -14.89 19.72
N ARG A 120 6.18 -15.43 20.91
CA ARG A 120 6.87 -15.07 22.16
C ARG A 120 7.80 -16.19 22.59
#